data_AF-A0A4R8HHR4-F1
#
_entry.id   AF-A0A4R8HHR4-F1
#
_cell.length_a   1.000
_cell.length_b   1.000
_cell.length_c   1.000
_cell.angle_alpha   90.00
_cell.angle_beta   90.00
_cell.angle_gamma   90.00
#
_symmetry.space_group_name_H-M   'P 1'
#
loop_
_entity.id
_entity.type
_entity.pdbx_description
1 polymer ?
#
loop_
_entity_poly.entity_id
_entity_poly.type
_entity_poly.pdbx_seq_one_letter_code
_entity_poly.pdbx_strand_id
1 'polypeptide(L)'
;MDDYMLICPQEKGTAQENIEAALSVNIEARSILNLVRVSTFHFNHPEPEETEDYVNSINAAVKTVAALLDKVSELVSDASTKLRKEPAHADG
;
A
#
# COMPACT_ATOMS: atom_id res chain seq x y z
N MET A 1 -40.29 7.16 -2.34
CA MET A 1 -39.28 8.23 -2.34
C MET A 1 -37.97 7.50 -2.27
N ASP A 2 -37.39 7.25 -3.44
CA ASP A 2 -36.16 6.47 -3.60
C ASP A 2 -34.97 7.40 -3.38
N ASP A 3 -34.25 7.15 -2.28
CA ASP A 3 -33.01 7.83 -1.93
C ASP A 3 -31.89 7.28 -2.82
N TYR A 4 -31.71 7.88 -4.00
CA TYR A 4 -30.55 7.62 -4.84
C TYR A 4 -29.34 8.33 -4.22
N MET A 5 -28.66 7.63 -3.31
CA MET A 5 -27.34 8.01 -2.85
C MET A 5 -26.38 7.92 -4.04
N LEU A 6 -26.14 9.06 -4.69
CA LEU A 6 -25.06 9.23 -5.67
C LEU A 6 -23.74 8.99 -4.95
N ILE A 7 -23.28 7.74 -4.96
CA ILE A 7 -21.88 7.42 -4.67
C ILE A 7 -21.09 8.02 -5.83
N CYS A 8 -20.62 9.26 -5.65
CA CYS A 8 -19.63 9.82 -6.54
C CYS A 8 -18.47 8.82 -6.60
N PRO A 9 -18.12 8.27 -7.77
CA PRO A 9 -16.93 7.46 -7.90
C PRO A 9 -15.77 8.33 -7.39
N GLN A 10 -15.01 7.86 -6.41
CA GLN A 10 -13.71 8.49 -6.14
C GLN A 10 -12.98 8.52 -7.48
N GLU A 11 -12.75 9.71 -8.03
CA GLU A 11 -11.97 9.88 -9.25
C GLU A 11 -10.58 9.34 -8.94
N LYS A 12 -10.31 8.11 -9.40
CA LYS A 12 -8.98 7.53 -9.38
C LYS A 12 -8.08 8.51 -10.14
N GLY A 13 -6.94 8.90 -9.56
CA GLY A 13 -5.98 9.82 -10.17
C GLY A 13 -5.50 9.34 -11.56
N THR A 14 -4.97 10.25 -12.37
CA THR A 14 -4.31 9.96 -13.66
C THR A 14 -3.32 8.81 -13.57
N ALA A 15 -2.88 8.27 -14.72
CA ALA A 15 -1.87 7.20 -14.71
C ALA A 15 -0.60 7.62 -13.95
N GLN A 16 -0.14 8.86 -14.15
CA GLN A 16 1.00 9.41 -13.43
C GLN A 16 0.75 9.53 -11.93
N GLU A 17 -0.37 10.11 -11.50
CA GLU A 17 -0.71 10.24 -10.08
C GLU A 17 -0.80 8.88 -9.38
N ASN A 18 -1.35 7.86 -10.06
CA ASN A 18 -1.41 6.50 -9.52
C ASN A 18 -0.02 5.87 -9.39
N ILE A 19 0.91 6.14 -10.32
CA ILE A 19 2.30 5.67 -10.23
C ILE A 19 3.01 6.35 -9.06
N GLU A 20 2.87 7.67 -8.92
CA GLU A 20 3.47 8.44 -7.82
C GLU A 20 2.92 7.98 -6.45
N ALA A 21 1.61 7.76 -6.35
CA ALA A 21 0.99 7.20 -5.16
C ALA A 21 1.50 5.78 -4.86
N ALA A 22 1.62 4.91 -5.87
CA ALA A 22 2.15 3.56 -5.70
C ALA A 22 3.60 3.57 -5.18
N LEU A 23 4.43 4.49 -5.68
CA LEU A 23 5.80 4.68 -5.20
C LEU A 23 5.83 5.13 -3.73
N SER A 24 4.99 6.10 -3.36
CA SER A 24 4.88 6.59 -1.98
C SER A 24 4.49 5.47 -1.00
N VAL A 25 3.43 4.71 -1.33
CA VAL A 25 2.97 3.57 -0.52
C VAL A 25 4.03 2.47 -0.43
N ASN A 26 4.78 2.20 -1.51
CA ASN A 26 5.87 1.23 -1.50
C ASN A 26 7.02 1.65 -0.55
N ILE A 27 7.36 2.94 -0.52
CA ILE A 27 8.36 3.49 0.40
C ILE A 27 7.93 3.30 1.86
N GLU A 28 6.64 3.52 2.16
CA GLU A 28 6.09 3.29 3.50
C GLU A 28 6.18 1.82 3.90
N ALA A 29 5.74 0.91 3.03
CA ALA A 29 5.83 -0.55 3.25
C ALA A 29 7.27 -0.99 3.51
N ARG A 30 8.23 -0.49 2.72
CA ARG A 30 9.67 -0.74 2.92
C ARG A 30 10.17 -0.21 4.26
N SER A 31 9.68 0.95 4.69
CA SER A 31 10.08 1.57 5.96
C SER A 31 9.62 0.73 7.16
N ILE A 32 8.40 0.20 7.11
CA ILE A 32 7.86 -0.71 8.13
C ILE A 32 8.67 -2.03 8.17
N LEU A 33 8.96 -2.63 7.02
CA LEU A 33 9.81 -3.84 6.96
C LEU A 33 11.21 -3.59 7.52
N ASN A 34 11.79 -2.42 7.26
CA ASN A 34 13.08 -2.04 7.84
C ASN A 34 13.00 -1.92 9.36
N LEU A 35 11.93 -1.33 9.91
CA LEU A 35 11.71 -1.26 11.34
C LEU A 35 11.62 -2.66 11.94
N VAL A 36 10.79 -3.55 11.36
CA VAL A 36 10.68 -4.96 11.76
C VAL A 36 12.05 -5.63 11.78
N ARG A 37 12.83 -5.50 10.69
CA ARG A 37 14.17 -6.09 10.60
C ARG A 37 15.10 -5.60 11.70
N VAL A 38 15.17 -4.28 11.92
CA VAL A 38 16.00 -3.67 12.96
C VAL A 38 15.55 -4.16 14.35
N SER A 39 14.24 -4.13 14.61
CA SER A 39 13.67 -4.62 15.87
C SER A 39 13.98 -6.10 16.10
N THR A 40 13.89 -6.97 15.09
CA THR A 40 14.25 -8.41 15.22
C THR A 40 15.72 -8.65 15.50
N PHE A 41 16.59 -7.78 15.00
CA PHE A 41 18.02 -7.89 15.25
C PHE A 41 18.41 -7.47 16.67
N HIS A 42 17.68 -6.51 17.26
CA HIS A 42 17.97 -5.98 18.59
C HIS A 42 17.14 -6.61 19.71
N PHE A 43 16.22 -7.53 19.39
CA PHE A 43 15.40 -8.21 20.36
C PHE A 43 16.20 -9.30 21.09
N ASN A 44 16.86 -8.92 22.19
CA ASN A 44 17.64 -9.81 23.03
C ASN A 44 16.82 -10.24 24.26
N HIS A 45 16.62 -11.55 24.42
CA HIS A 45 16.07 -12.25 25.59
C HIS A 45 15.14 -11.44 26.52
N PRO A 46 13.90 -11.19 26.09
CA PRO A 46 12.86 -10.60 26.92
C PRO A 46 12.24 -11.66 27.85
N GLU A 47 11.51 -11.18 28.86
CA GLU A 47 10.62 -12.06 29.62
C GLU A 47 9.52 -12.66 28.69
N PRO A 48 8.89 -13.79 29.06
CA PRO A 48 7.91 -14.46 28.20
C PRO A 48 6.76 -13.55 27.74
N GLU A 49 6.28 -12.65 28.60
CA GLU A 49 5.21 -11.69 28.28
C GLU A 49 5.64 -10.65 27.24
N GLU A 50 6.86 -10.12 27.38
CA GLU A 50 7.46 -9.20 26.40
C GLU A 50 7.71 -9.87 25.04
N THR A 51 7.93 -11.19 25.04
CA THR A 51 8.05 -11.99 23.81
C THR A 51 6.72 -12.10 23.06
N GLU A 52 5.61 -12.29 23.77
CA GLU A 52 4.28 -12.37 23.15
C GLU A 52 3.86 -11.02 22.55
N ASP A 53 3.99 -9.93 23.30
CA ASP A 53 3.67 -8.58 22.82
C ASP A 53 4.52 -8.17 21.61
N TYR A 54 5.80 -8.55 21.63
CA TYR A 54 6.70 -8.34 20.51
C TYR A 54 6.26 -9.13 19.27
N VAL A 55 5.98 -10.43 19.40
CA VAL A 55 5.52 -11.26 18.27
C VAL A 55 4.21 -10.72 17.69
N ASN A 56 3.28 -10.29 18.55
CA ASN A 56 2.03 -9.66 18.13
C ASN A 56 2.27 -8.36 17.35
N SER A 57 3.21 -7.54 17.80
CA SER A 57 3.60 -6.29 17.12
C SER A 57 4.23 -6.54 15.75
N ILE A 58 5.10 -7.54 15.63
CA ILE A 58 5.71 -7.95 14.35
C ILE A 58 4.64 -8.47 13.39
N ASN A 59 3.73 -9.32 13.88
CA ASN A 59 2.61 -9.83 13.08
C ASN A 59 1.71 -8.70 12.58
N ALA A 60 1.42 -7.71 13.42
CA ALA A 60 0.65 -6.53 13.01
C ALA A 60 1.38 -5.73 11.93
N ALA A 61 2.69 -5.48 12.10
CA ALA A 61 3.50 -4.77 11.12
C ALA A 61 3.54 -5.49 9.75
N VAL A 62 3.70 -6.81 9.74
CA VAL A 62 3.67 -7.62 8.51
C VAL A 62 2.30 -7.56 7.83
N LYS A 63 1.19 -7.62 8.59
CA LYS A 63 -0.16 -7.45 8.04
C LYS A 63 -0.36 -6.07 7.43
N THR A 64 0.13 -5.02 8.07
CA THR A 64 0.10 -3.65 7.52
C THR A 64 0.86 -3.58 6.20
N VAL A 65 2.06 -4.17 6.13
CA VAL A 65 2.84 -4.22 4.89
C VAL A 65 2.09 -4.94 3.78
N ALA A 66 1.44 -6.09 4.08
CA ALA A 66 0.64 -6.81 3.09
C ALA A 66 -0.48 -5.93 2.51
N ALA A 67 -1.24 -5.23 3.37
CA ALA A 67 -2.29 -4.31 2.93
C ALA A 67 -1.75 -3.14 2.07
N LEU A 68 -0.57 -2.60 2.42
CA LEU A 68 0.08 -1.56 1.62
C LEU A 68 0.50 -2.11 0.25
N LEU A 69 1.03 -3.33 0.17
CA LEU A 69 1.42 -3.96 -1.10
C LEU A 69 0.20 -4.28 -1.98
N ASP A 70 -0.92 -4.70 -1.39
CA ASP A 70 -2.19 -4.84 -2.10
C ASP A 70 -2.60 -3.48 -2.71
N LYS A 71 -2.45 -2.39 -1.94
CA LYS A 71 -2.75 -1.04 -2.44
C LYS A 71 -1.83 -0.60 -3.58
N VAL A 72 -0.54 -0.91 -3.50
CA VAL A 72 0.41 -0.68 -4.60
C VAL A 72 -0.05 -1.42 -5.86
N SER A 73 -0.45 -2.69 -5.71
CA SER A 73 -0.92 -3.52 -6.82
C SER A 73 -2.17 -2.94 -7.50
N GLU A 74 -3.14 -2.46 -6.72
CA GLU A 74 -4.32 -1.77 -7.23
C GLU A 74 -3.94 -0.53 -8.05
N LEU A 75 -3.09 0.34 -7.49
CA LEU A 75 -2.69 1.60 -8.11
C LEU A 75 -1.94 1.37 -9.43
N VAL A 76 -1.00 0.41 -9.46
CA VAL A 76 -0.25 0.06 -10.67
C VAL A 76 -1.17 -0.55 -11.73
N SER A 77 -2.14 -1.37 -11.33
CA SER A 77 -3.12 -1.96 -12.23
C SER A 77 -4.04 -0.89 -12.85
N ASP A 78 -4.48 0.08 -12.05
CA ASP A 78 -5.26 1.22 -12.51
C ASP A 78 -4.46 2.11 -13.46
N ALA A 79 -3.19 2.41 -13.14
CA ALA A 79 -2.29 3.17 -14.00
C ALA A 79 -2.08 2.46 -15.35
N SER A 80 -1.82 1.15 -15.32
CA SER A 80 -1.67 0.34 -16.54
C SER A 80 -2.91 0.37 -17.41
N THR A 81 -4.10 0.27 -16.79
CA THR A 81 -5.38 0.35 -17.49
C THR A 81 -5.59 1.72 -18.14
N LYS A 82 -5.18 2.80 -17.47
CA LYS A 82 -5.29 4.17 -18.00
C LYS A 82 -4.34 4.42 -19.15
N LEU A 83 -3.06 4.03 -19.03
CA LEU A 83 -2.07 4.14 -20.12
C LEU A 83 -2.50 3.39 -21.38
N ARG A 84 -3.18 2.23 -21.24
CA ARG A 84 -3.73 1.50 -22.40
C ARG A 84 -4.91 2.19 -23.08
N LYS A 85 -5.61 3.06 -22.37
CA LYS A 85 -6.79 3.80 -22.86
C LYS A 85 -6.44 5.20 -23.37
N GLU A 86 -5.23 5.69 -23.11
CA GLU A 86 -4.73 6.90 -23.74
C GLU A 86 -4.56 6.62 -25.25
N PRO A 87 -5.22 7.39 -26.13
CA PRO A 87 -4.98 7.24 -27.55
C PRO A 87 -3.50 7.57 -27.79
N ALA A 88 -2.77 6.64 -28.41
CA ALA A 88 -1.48 6.95 -29.01
C ALA A 88 -1.67 8.25 -29.78
N HIS A 89 -0.90 9.29 -29.44
CA HIS A 89 -0.98 10.59 -30.09
C HIS A 89 -1.11 10.36 -31.59
N ALA A 90 -2.29 10.72 -32.11
CA ALA A 90 -2.54 10.83 -33.52
C ALA A 90 -1.78 12.08 -33.98
N ASP A 91 -0.46 11.94 -34.11
CA ASP A 91 0.35 12.92 -34.81
C ASP A 91 0.09 12.72 -36.30
N GLY A 92 -0.88 13.50 -36.79
CA GLY A 92 -1.05 13.86 -38.20
C GLY A 92 -0.28 15.12 -38.54
#